data_AF-A0A8T4SAT2-F1
#
_entry.id   AF-A0A8T4SAT2-F1
#
_cell.length_a   1.000
_cell.length_b   1.000
_cell.length_c   1.000
_cell.angle_alpha   90.00
_cell.angle_beta   90.00
_cell.angle_gamma   90.00
#
_symmetry.space_group_name_H-M   'P 1'
#
loop_
_entity.id
_entity.type
_entity.pdbx_description
1 polymer ?
#
loop_
_entity_poly.entity_id
_entity_poly.type
_entity_poly.pdbx_seq_one_letter_code
_entity_poly.pdbx_strand_id
1 'polypeptide(L)' 'MTTKTIAIMDDAYNLLARRKHEGESFSDVIRRVIGTKTDVMKFAGVWKNVSEEDAEDMKRNIRELRKKSTRELFK' A
#
# COMPACT_ATOMS: atom_id res chain seq x y z
N MET A 1 -6.23 -21.30 -15.17
CA MET A 1 -6.83 -19.95 -15.11
C MET A 1 -7.65 -19.74 -16.37
N THR A 2 -8.91 -19.34 -16.22
CA THR A 2 -9.75 -18.95 -17.38
C THR A 2 -9.62 -17.46 -17.57
N THR A 3 -9.20 -17.03 -18.76
CA THR A 3 -9.15 -15.61 -19.13
C THR A 3 -10.44 -15.22 -19.82
N LYS A 4 -10.92 -14.01 -19.54
CA LYS A 4 -12.02 -13.38 -20.28
C LYS A 4 -11.52 -12.07 -20.86
N THR A 5 -11.88 -11.79 -22.10
CA THR A 5 -11.60 -10.51 -22.76
C THR A 5 -12.73 -9.54 -22.45
N ILE A 6 -12.39 -8.35 -21.98
CA ILE A 6 -13.34 -7.25 -21.76
C ILE A 6 -12.89 -6.04 -22.56
N ALA A 7 -13.84 -5.33 -23.16
CA ALA A 7 -13.58 -4.02 -23.75
C ALA A 7 -13.74 -2.96 -22.65
N ILE A 8 -12.78 -2.04 -22.57
CA ILE A 8 -12.80 -0.90 -21.66
C ILE A 8 -12.45 0.36 -22.43
N MET A 9 -12.85 1.51 -21.92
CA MET A 9 -12.45 2.80 -22.47
C MET A 9 -10.95 3.02 -22.26
N ASP A 10 -10.33 3.81 -23.15
CA ASP A 10 -8.89 4.09 -23.11
C ASP A 10 -8.44 4.77 -21.82
N ASP A 11 -9.27 5.65 -21.26
CA ASP A 11 -9.00 6.30 -19.98
C ASP A 11 -8.94 5.28 -18.82
N ALA A 12 -9.86 4.31 -18.80
CA ALA A 12 -9.87 3.22 -17.83
C ALA A 12 -8.62 2.33 -17.98
N TYR A 13 -8.20 2.01 -19.21
CA TYR A 13 -6.96 1.29 -19.45
C TYR A 13 -5.75 2.05 -18.89
N ASN A 14 -5.65 3.34 -19.18
CA ASN A 14 -4.56 4.19 -18.70
C ASN A 14 -4.51 4.28 -17.17
N LEU A 15 -5.68 4.33 -16.51
CA LEU A 15 -5.77 4.29 -15.05
C LEU A 15 -5.26 2.98 -14.46
N LEU A 16 -5.54 1.85 -15.11
CA LEU A 16 -5.02 0.54 -14.69
C LEU A 16 -3.51 0.45 -14.93
N ALA A 17 -3.03 0.90 -16.09
CA ALA A 17 -1.61 0.88 -16.44
C ALA A 17 -0.75 1.68 -15.46
N ARG A 18 -1.22 2.87 -15.05
CA ARG A 18 -0.54 3.71 -14.05
C ARG A 18 -0.48 3.09 -12.66
N ARG A 19 -1.46 2.25 -12.30
CA ARG A 19 -1.53 1.60 -10.98
C ARG A 19 -0.81 0.27 -10.92
N LYS A 20 -0.42 -0.29 -12.07
CA LYS A 20 0.19 -1.60 -12.19
C LYS A 20 1.63 -1.59 -11.69
N HIS A 21 1.94 -2.46 -10.74
CA HIS A 21 3.32 -2.68 -10.27
C HIS A 21 4.11 -3.57 -11.25
N GLU A 22 5.43 -3.58 -11.12
CA GLU A 22 6.30 -4.46 -11.89
C GLU A 22 5.94 -5.93 -11.62
N GLY A 23 5.81 -6.74 -12.67
CA GLY A 23 5.42 -8.15 -12.58
C GLY A 23 3.95 -8.42 -12.23
N GLU A 24 3.13 -7.40 -11.93
CA GLU A 24 1.70 -7.55 -11.61
C GLU A 24 0.86 -7.79 -12.89
N SER A 25 -0.28 -8.50 -12.84
CA SER A 25 -1.22 -8.56 -13.97
C SER A 25 -2.35 -7.54 -13.84
N PHE A 26 -3.04 -7.18 -14.93
CA PHE A 26 -4.23 -6.31 -14.83
C PHE A 26 -5.33 -6.92 -13.96
N SER A 27 -5.47 -8.24 -13.95
CA SER A 27 -6.41 -8.92 -13.05
C SER A 27 -6.01 -8.75 -11.58
N ASP A 28 -4.71 -8.71 -11.27
CA ASP A 28 -4.22 -8.45 -9.91
C ASP A 28 -4.47 -7.01 -9.50
N VAL A 29 -4.25 -6.04 -10.39
CA VAL A 29 -4.58 -4.63 -10.14
C VAL A 29 -6.06 -4.49 -9.80
N ILE A 30 -6.94 -5.09 -10.60
CA ILE A 30 -8.40 -5.07 -10.38
C ILE A 30 -8.74 -5.68 -9.01
N ARG A 31 -8.19 -6.87 -8.69
CA ARG A 31 -8.40 -7.52 -7.39
C ARG A 31 -7.85 -6.70 -6.22
N ARG A 32 -6.72 -6.03 -6.38
CA ARG A 32 -6.12 -5.20 -5.33
C ARG A 32 -6.92 -3.93 -5.07
N VAL A 33 -7.47 -3.33 -6.12
CA VAL A 33 -8.22 -2.06 -6.04
C VAL A 33 -9.68 -2.30 -5.60
N ILE A 34 -10.33 -3.34 -6.12
CA ILE A 34 -11.76 -3.61 -5.92
C ILE A 34 -11.99 -4.70 -4.86
N GLY A 35 -11.01 -5.56 -4.63
CA GLY A 35 -11.12 -6.65 -3.66
C GLY A 35 -11.43 -6.13 -2.26
N THR A 36 -12.22 -6.91 -1.52
CA THR A 36 -12.54 -6.63 -0.13
C THR A 36 -11.25 -6.52 0.71
N LYS A 37 -11.30 -5.65 1.72
CA LYS A 37 -10.19 -5.25 2.60
C LYS A 37 -9.20 -6.39 2.77
N THR A 38 -7.95 -6.14 2.38
CA THR A 38 -6.92 -7.16 2.57
C THR A 38 -6.82 -7.49 4.04
N ASP A 39 -6.81 -8.79 4.36
CA ASP A 39 -6.72 -9.25 5.72
C ASP A 39 -5.47 -8.65 6.37
N VAL A 40 -5.68 -7.83 7.39
CA VAL A 40 -4.59 -7.14 8.10
C VAL A 40 -3.66 -8.16 8.76
N MET A 41 -4.17 -9.37 9.04
CA MET A 41 -3.39 -10.48 9.58
C MET A 41 -2.25 -10.92 8.66
N LYS A 42 -2.31 -10.64 7.35
CA LYS A 42 -1.18 -10.92 6.45
C LYS A 42 0.11 -10.18 6.82
N PHE A 43 0.00 -9.10 7.60
CA PHE A 43 1.14 -8.31 8.07
C PHE A 43 1.61 -8.71 9.48
N ALA A 44 0.90 -9.64 10.15
CA ALA A 44 1.29 -10.09 11.48
C ALA A 44 2.65 -10.78 11.43
N GLY A 45 3.58 -10.34 12.28
CA GLY A 45 4.91 -10.95 12.41
C GLY A 45 5.92 -10.56 11.32
N VAL A 46 5.58 -9.65 10.39
CA VAL A 46 6.55 -9.15 9.39
C VAL A 46 7.77 -8.49 10.06
N TRP A 47 7.59 -7.95 11.26
CA TRP A 47 8.65 -7.27 12.04
C TRP A 47 9.27 -8.15 13.13
N LYS A 48 9.10 -9.47 13.06
CA LYS A 48 9.68 -10.40 14.06
C LYS A 48 11.20 -10.34 14.19
N ASN A 49 11.89 -9.84 13.17
CA ASN A 49 13.35 -9.71 13.14
C ASN A 49 13.83 -8.32 13.57
N VAL A 50 12.91 -7.41 13.90
CA VAL A 50 13.25 -6.06 14.38
C VAL A 50 13.52 -6.17 15.89
N SER A 51 14.65 -5.63 16.33
CA SER A 51 14.98 -5.60 17.76
C SER A 51 14.05 -4.62 18.50
N GLU A 52 13.88 -4.82 19.81
CA GLU A 52 13.07 -3.90 20.62
C GLU A 52 13.65 -2.48 20.61
N GLU A 53 14.99 -2.37 20.59
CA GLU A 53 15.70 -1.09 20.50
C GLU A 53 15.40 -0.37 19.18
N ASP A 54 15.53 -1.07 18.04
CA ASP A 54 15.19 -0.52 16.73
C ASP A 54 13.72 -0.09 16.66
N ALA A 55 12.83 -0.88 17.26
CA ALA A 55 11.40 -0.57 17.30
C ALA A 55 11.11 0.70 18.11
N GLU A 56 11.75 0.89 19.26
CA GLU A 56 11.62 2.11 20.06
C GLU A 56 12.21 3.34 19.37
N ASP A 57 13.35 3.18 18.70
CA ASP A 57 13.97 4.23 17.91
C ASP A 57 13.07 4.69 16.75
N MET A 58 12.46 3.73 16.03
CA MET A 58 11.46 4.03 15.01
C MET A 58 10.25 4.77 15.60
N LYS A 59 9.72 4.32 16.75
CA LYS A 59 8.59 4.99 17.41
C LYS A 59 8.94 6.42 17.82
N ARG A 60 10.15 6.65 18.35
CA ARG A 60 10.65 7.99 18.71
C ARG A 60 10.70 8.90 17.48
N ASN A 61 11.30 8.43 16.39
CA ASN A 61 11.41 9.20 15.16
C ASN A 61 10.04 9.56 14.56
N ILE A 62 9.09 8.61 14.54
CA ILE A 62 7.72 8.85 14.08
C ILE A 62 7.02 9.92 14.94
N ARG A 63 7.17 9.86 16.27
CA ARG A 63 6.58 10.87 17.17
C ARG A 63 7.12 12.28 16.88
N GLU A 64 8.42 12.41 16.71
CA GLU A 64 9.05 13.70 16.43
C GLU A 64 8.63 14.28 15.06
N LEU A 65 8.56 13.44 14.02
CA LEU A 65 8.05 13.86 12.71
C LEU A 65 6.60 14.33 12.77
N ARG A 66 5.74 13.61 13.51
CA ARG A 66 4.33 14.01 13.69
C ARG A 66 4.21 15.34 14.42
N LYS A 67 4.97 15.56 15.50
CA LYS A 67 4.98 16.84 16.23
C LYS A 67 5.40 18.00 15.33
N LYS A 68 6.45 17.81 14.52
CA LYS A 68 6.91 18.82 13.55
C LYS A 68 5.84 19.12 12.51
N SER A 69 5.27 18.10 11.89
CA SER A 69 4.22 18.25 10.87
C SER A 69 2.98 18.96 11.42
N THR A 70 2.49 18.58 12.60
CA THR A 70 1.37 19.27 13.26
C THR A 70 1.70 20.73 13.55
N ARG A 71 2.92 21.02 14.02
CA ARG A 71 3.35 22.39 14.30
C ARG A 71 3.47 23.25 13.05
N GLU A 72 3.85 22.67 11.92
CA GLU A 72 3.93 23.35 10.62
C GLU A 72 2.56 23.61 10.01
N LEU A 73 1.56 22.76 10.26
CA LEU A 73 0.18 22.95 9.78
C LEU A 73 -0.58 24.08 10.50
N PHE A 74 -0.13 24.50 11.69
CA PHE A 74 -0.76 25.55 12.51
C PHE A 74 0.08 26.85 12.61
N LYS A 75 1.05 27.02 11.70
CA LYS A 75 1.77 28.29 11.48
C LYS A 75 1.20 29.01 10.27
#